data_AF-A0A7G8KXZ0-F1
#
_entry.id   AF-A0A7G8KXZ0-F1
#
_cell.length_a   1.000
_cell.length_b   1.000
_cell.length_c   1.000
_cell.angle_alpha   90.00
_cell.angle_beta   90.00
_cell.angle_gamma   90.00
#
_symmetry.space_group_name_H-M   'P 1'
#
loop_
_entity.id
_entity.type
_entity.pdbx_description
1 polymer ?
#
loop_
_entity_poly.entity_id
_entity_poly.type
_entity_poly.pdbx_seq_one_letter_code
_entity_poly.pdbx_strand_id
1 'polypeptide(L)'
;SSTQIPKVTNCIPRTLEVLDVSGNNLKEFGLQLPLLKELYLSRNQLKTLPGAAPIPNLVSLSVRRNKLNSFSKEEFESFRRMELLDAGDNNFICSCEFLSFIHREAGIAQVLVGWPDRYVCDSPLAVRGAQVGAVHLSLMECHRS
;
A
#
# COMPACT_ATOMS: atom_id res chain seq x y z
N SER A 1 -1.16 -1.99 21.69
CA SER A 1 -0.26 -2.96 22.32
C SER A 1 0.55 -3.63 21.22
N SER A 2 1.88 -3.53 21.21
CA SER A 2 2.73 -4.16 20.19
C SER A 2 3.06 -5.59 20.62
N THR A 3 2.40 -6.58 20.02
CA THR A 3 2.56 -8.00 20.34
C THR A 3 3.69 -8.69 19.58
N GLN A 4 4.40 -7.95 18.69
CA GLN A 4 5.55 -8.45 17.91
C GLN A 4 5.24 -9.69 17.05
N ILE A 5 3.97 -9.90 16.71
CA ILE A 5 3.51 -11.12 16.03
C ILE A 5 4.00 -11.13 14.57
N PRO A 6 4.58 -12.24 14.08
CA PRO A 6 5.08 -12.34 12.71
C PRO A 6 4.00 -12.78 11.69
N LYS A 7 2.90 -13.39 12.15
CA LYS A 7 1.80 -13.88 11.31
C LYS A 7 0.47 -13.89 12.06
N VAL A 8 -0.61 -13.49 11.39
CA VAL A 8 -1.97 -13.61 11.92
C VAL A 8 -2.50 -15.03 11.67
N THR A 9 -3.12 -15.65 12.69
CA THR A 9 -3.60 -17.05 12.62
C THR A 9 -5.08 -17.14 12.24
N ASN A 10 -5.52 -18.34 11.86
CA ASN A 10 -6.89 -18.61 11.36
C ASN A 10 -7.98 -18.62 12.44
N CYS A 11 -7.65 -18.28 13.69
CA CYS A 11 -8.62 -18.23 14.79
C CYS A 11 -9.51 -16.97 14.75
N ILE A 12 -9.28 -16.08 13.77
CA ILE A 12 -10.08 -14.87 13.59
C ILE A 12 -11.42 -15.22 12.92
N PRO A 13 -12.56 -14.78 13.49
CA PRO A 13 -13.86 -15.07 12.92
C PRO A 13 -14.02 -14.45 11.53
N ARG A 14 -14.54 -15.23 10.58
CA ARG A 14 -14.79 -14.77 9.20
C ARG A 14 -15.88 -13.68 9.09
N THR A 15 -16.58 -13.43 10.19
CA THR A 15 -17.60 -12.39 10.32
C THR A 15 -17.04 -11.02 10.70
N LEU A 16 -15.73 -10.91 10.91
CA LEU A 16 -15.09 -9.68 11.33
C LEU A 16 -15.19 -8.61 10.23
N GLU A 17 -15.61 -7.41 10.61
CA GLU A 17 -15.69 -6.24 9.71
C GLU A 17 -14.49 -5.30 9.84
N VAL A 18 -13.86 -5.25 11.02
CA VAL A 18 -12.73 -4.37 11.32
C VAL A 18 -11.62 -5.17 11.99
N LEU A 19 -10.40 -5.08 11.45
CA LEU A 19 -9.22 -5.72 12.02
C LEU A 19 -8.07 -4.71 12.15
N ASP A 20 -7.59 -4.52 13.39
CA ASP A 20 -6.34 -3.79 13.64
C ASP A 20 -5.27 -4.74 14.18
N VAL A 21 -4.21 -4.89 13.39
CA VAL A 21 -2.99 -5.64 13.73
C VAL A 21 -1.75 -4.76 13.54
N SER A 22 -1.92 -3.44 13.66
CA SER A 22 -0.85 -2.45 13.58
C SER A 22 0.19 -2.63 14.69
N GLY A 23 1.44 -2.25 14.43
CA GLY A 23 2.53 -2.34 15.42
C GLY A 23 2.97 -3.77 15.72
N ASN A 24 3.05 -4.60 14.68
CA ASN A 24 3.55 -5.97 14.74
C ASN A 24 4.72 -6.17 13.77
N ASN A 25 5.10 -7.43 13.50
CA ASN A 25 6.21 -7.79 12.60
C ASN A 25 5.72 -8.52 11.35
N LEU A 26 4.49 -8.24 10.90
CA LEU A 26 3.89 -8.91 9.75
C LEU A 26 4.67 -8.58 8.48
N LYS A 27 5.03 -9.62 7.72
CA LYS A 27 5.63 -9.47 6.38
C LYS A 27 4.61 -9.63 5.27
N GLU A 28 3.49 -10.29 5.57
CA GLU A 28 2.39 -10.59 4.68
C GLU A 28 1.08 -10.62 5.48
N PHE A 29 -0.05 -10.49 4.80
CA PHE A 29 -1.38 -10.71 5.35
C PHE A 29 -2.14 -11.65 4.41
N GLY A 30 -2.54 -12.82 4.93
CA GLY A 30 -3.09 -13.93 4.13
C GLY A 30 -4.35 -14.55 4.70
N LEU A 31 -5.13 -13.81 5.49
CA LEU A 31 -6.41 -14.30 6.01
C LEU A 31 -7.54 -14.07 5.01
N GLN A 32 -8.47 -15.02 4.98
CA GLN A 32 -9.71 -14.90 4.22
C GLN A 32 -10.82 -14.37 5.12
N LEU A 33 -11.10 -13.07 5.00
CA LEU A 33 -12.08 -12.35 5.81
C LEU A 33 -13.10 -11.69 4.85
N PRO A 34 -14.09 -12.46 4.37
CA PRO A 34 -14.96 -12.02 3.30
C PRO A 34 -15.84 -10.84 3.69
N LEU A 35 -16.10 -10.60 4.97
CA LEU A 35 -16.90 -9.47 5.46
C LEU A 35 -16.07 -8.26 5.91
N LEU A 36 -14.74 -8.33 5.79
CA LEU A 36 -13.85 -7.26 6.26
C LEU A 36 -14.05 -5.99 5.42
N LYS A 37 -14.23 -4.86 6.11
CA LYS A 37 -14.39 -3.52 5.55
C LYS A 37 -13.20 -2.63 5.88
N GLU A 38 -12.59 -2.79 7.06
CA GLU A 38 -11.46 -1.99 7.49
C GLU A 38 -10.30 -2.88 7.97
N LEU A 39 -9.10 -2.57 7.47
CA LEU A 39 -7.88 -3.29 7.80
C LEU A 39 -6.74 -2.33 8.13
N TYR A 40 -6.24 -2.41 9.35
CA TYR A 40 -5.13 -1.60 9.84
C TYR A 40 -3.88 -2.49 10.05
N LEU A 41 -2.88 -2.28 9.20
CA LEU A 41 -1.60 -2.98 9.15
C LEU A 41 -0.42 -2.03 9.36
N SER A 42 -0.66 -0.84 9.94
CA SER A 42 0.37 0.20 10.08
C SER A 42 1.54 -0.28 10.94
N ARG A 43 2.76 0.21 10.68
CA ARG A 43 3.95 -0.15 11.48
C ARG A 43 4.19 -1.67 11.53
N ASN A 44 4.23 -2.30 10.36
CA ASN A 44 4.64 -3.70 10.17
C ASN A 44 5.85 -3.76 9.20
N GLN A 45 6.06 -4.87 8.50
CA GLN A 45 7.18 -5.08 7.58
C GLN A 45 6.72 -5.55 6.18
N LEU A 46 5.51 -5.20 5.77
CA LEU A 46 4.95 -5.58 4.47
C LEU A 46 5.75 -4.93 3.34
N LYS A 47 6.02 -5.71 2.28
CA LYS A 47 6.68 -5.22 1.06
C LYS A 47 5.74 -5.00 -0.12
N THR A 48 4.55 -5.57 -0.05
CA THR A 48 3.47 -5.51 -1.05
C THR A 48 2.15 -5.28 -0.35
N LEU A 49 1.12 -4.86 -1.10
CA LEU A 49 -0.24 -4.82 -0.57
C LEU A 49 -0.75 -6.26 -0.28
N PRO A 50 -1.70 -6.42 0.65
CA PRO A 50 -2.43 -7.68 0.76
C PRO A 50 -3.21 -7.96 -0.53
N GLY A 51 -3.45 -9.23 -0.84
CA GLY A 51 -4.33 -9.55 -1.97
C GLY A 51 -5.77 -9.12 -1.70
N ALA A 52 -6.47 -8.58 -2.70
CA ALA A 52 -7.87 -8.16 -2.55
C ALA A 52 -8.87 -9.34 -2.52
N ALA A 53 -8.58 -10.44 -3.22
CA ALA A 53 -9.52 -11.57 -3.34
C ALA A 53 -9.94 -12.20 -1.98
N PRO A 54 -9.07 -12.34 -0.97
CA PRO A 54 -9.46 -12.79 0.38
C PRO A 54 -10.28 -11.78 1.20
N ILE A 55 -10.29 -10.50 0.82
CA ILE A 55 -10.94 -9.38 1.52
C ILE A 55 -11.71 -8.50 0.51
N PRO A 56 -12.67 -9.07 -0.25
CA PRO A 56 -13.28 -8.43 -1.42
C PRO A 56 -14.16 -7.22 -1.11
N ASN A 57 -14.50 -7.02 0.18
CA ASN A 57 -15.40 -5.96 0.64
C ASN A 57 -14.66 -4.81 1.33
N LEU A 58 -13.32 -4.79 1.23
CA LEU A 58 -12.49 -3.79 1.91
C LEU A 58 -12.73 -2.38 1.36
N VAL A 59 -12.95 -1.45 2.27
CA VAL A 59 -13.22 -0.02 2.00
C VAL A 59 -12.04 0.84 2.45
N SER A 60 -11.44 0.52 3.61
CA SER A 60 -10.32 1.26 4.19
C SER A 60 -9.15 0.34 4.50
N LEU A 61 -7.96 0.70 4.01
CA LEU A 61 -6.71 0.00 4.25
C LEU A 61 -5.64 0.97 4.72
N SER A 62 -5.02 0.69 5.86
CA SER A 62 -3.77 1.35 6.26
C SER A 62 -2.61 0.37 6.26
N VAL A 63 -1.64 0.61 5.38
CA VAL A 63 -0.31 -0.03 5.36
C VAL A 63 0.79 1.00 5.63
N ARG A 64 0.45 2.10 6.30
CA ARG A 64 1.38 3.18 6.63
C ARG A 64 2.59 2.67 7.43
N ARG A 65 3.79 3.22 7.18
CA ARG A 65 5.03 2.82 7.89
C ARG A 65 5.33 1.32 7.78
N ASN A 66 5.29 0.80 6.56
CA ASN A 66 5.75 -0.54 6.21
C ASN A 66 7.03 -0.42 5.35
N LYS A 67 7.30 -1.42 4.50
CA LYS A 67 8.42 -1.47 3.56
C LYS A 67 7.92 -1.61 2.12
N LEU A 68 6.73 -1.07 1.83
CA LEU A 68 6.10 -1.15 0.52
C LEU A 68 6.98 -0.45 -0.52
N ASN A 69 7.26 -1.13 -1.62
CA ASN A 69 8.12 -0.57 -2.68
C ASN A 69 7.31 0.09 -3.80
N SER A 70 6.16 -0.44 -4.13
CA SER A 70 5.23 0.12 -5.11
C SER A 70 3.91 -0.62 -4.99
N PHE A 71 2.94 -0.22 -5.81
CA PHE A 71 1.76 -1.02 -6.12
C PHE A 71 1.34 -0.71 -7.55
N SER A 72 0.85 -1.72 -8.26
CA SER A 72 0.43 -1.57 -9.66
C SER A 72 -1.01 -1.05 -9.77
N LYS A 73 -1.39 -0.65 -11.00
CA LYS A 73 -2.78 -0.31 -11.33
C LYS A 73 -3.71 -1.49 -11.06
N GLU A 74 -3.30 -2.69 -11.45
CA GLU A 74 -4.09 -3.92 -11.29
C GLU A 74 -4.29 -4.27 -9.82
N GLU A 75 -3.26 -4.11 -8.98
CA GLU A 75 -3.39 -4.28 -7.53
C GLU A 75 -4.38 -3.29 -6.94
N PHE A 76 -4.27 -2.01 -7.32
CA PHE A 76 -5.18 -0.95 -6.85
C PHE A 76 -6.64 -1.23 -7.27
N GLU A 77 -6.87 -1.50 -8.56
CA GLU A 77 -8.21 -1.77 -9.10
C GLU A 77 -8.82 -3.10 -8.62
N SER A 78 -7.98 -4.03 -8.13
CA SER A 78 -8.48 -5.29 -7.55
C SER A 78 -9.33 -5.05 -6.30
N PHE A 79 -9.10 -3.95 -5.57
CA PHE A 79 -9.92 -3.53 -4.44
C PHE A 79 -11.13 -2.69 -4.89
N ARG A 80 -12.15 -3.37 -5.44
CA ARG A 80 -13.32 -2.75 -6.08
C ARG A 80 -14.17 -1.80 -5.22
N ARG A 81 -13.99 -1.83 -3.89
CA ARG A 81 -14.75 -0.99 -2.94
C ARG A 81 -13.86 -0.04 -2.14
N MET A 82 -12.58 0.05 -2.48
CA MET A 82 -11.65 0.89 -1.74
C MET A 82 -11.98 2.35 -1.91
N GLU A 83 -12.11 3.03 -0.79
CA GLU A 83 -12.30 4.48 -0.72
C GLU A 83 -11.10 5.16 -0.09
N LEU A 84 -10.39 4.47 0.81
CA LEU A 84 -9.26 5.02 1.56
C LEU A 84 -8.08 4.05 1.58
N LEU A 85 -6.92 4.53 1.15
CA LEU A 85 -5.64 3.83 1.24
C LEU A 85 -4.59 4.73 1.89
N ASP A 86 -4.22 4.45 3.14
CA ASP A 86 -3.04 5.04 3.78
C ASP A 86 -1.82 4.15 3.54
N ALA A 87 -1.01 4.52 2.54
CA ALA A 87 0.26 3.88 2.23
C ALA A 87 1.44 4.82 2.47
N GLY A 88 1.26 5.89 3.25
CA GLY A 88 2.32 6.85 3.54
C GLY A 88 3.49 6.27 4.33
N ASP A 89 4.61 6.98 4.31
CA ASP A 89 5.83 6.63 5.05
C ASP A 89 6.37 5.22 4.70
N ASN A 90 6.39 4.85 3.40
CA ASN A 90 6.93 3.59 2.88
C ASN A 90 8.22 3.82 2.05
N ASN A 91 8.86 2.73 1.59
CA ASN A 91 10.11 2.75 0.82
C ASN A 91 9.86 2.73 -0.70
N PHE A 92 9.16 3.74 -1.23
CA PHE A 92 8.74 3.73 -2.62
C PHE A 92 9.91 3.73 -3.60
N ILE A 93 9.93 2.76 -4.51
CA ILE A 93 10.78 2.69 -5.69
C ILE A 93 10.01 3.40 -6.81
N CYS A 94 10.43 4.63 -7.11
CA CYS A 94 9.85 5.46 -8.16
C CYS A 94 10.35 5.01 -9.54
N SER A 95 9.95 3.80 -9.91
CA SER A 95 10.13 3.25 -11.26
C SER A 95 9.21 3.95 -12.24
N CYS A 96 9.51 3.82 -13.53
CA CYS A 96 8.69 4.43 -14.57
C CYS A 96 7.29 3.83 -14.66
N GLU A 97 7.14 2.54 -14.39
CA GLU A 97 5.83 1.89 -14.31
C GLU A 97 5.00 2.48 -13.17
N PHE A 98 5.57 2.57 -11.96
CA PHE A 98 4.87 3.10 -10.80
C PHE A 98 4.47 4.57 -11.00
N LEU A 99 5.39 5.41 -11.47
CA LEU A 99 5.11 6.83 -11.74
C LEU A 99 4.09 7.01 -12.87
N SER A 100 4.19 6.22 -13.95
CA SER A 100 3.21 6.28 -15.04
C SER A 100 1.80 5.95 -14.55
N PHE A 101 1.67 4.95 -13.67
CA PHE A 101 0.40 4.63 -13.02
C PHE A 101 -0.10 5.82 -12.16
N ILE A 102 0.72 6.32 -11.24
CA ILE A 102 0.35 7.44 -10.35
C ILE A 102 -0.16 8.65 -11.15
N HIS A 103 0.50 8.98 -12.27
CA HIS A 103 0.14 10.15 -13.09
C HIS A 103 -1.09 9.94 -13.96
N ARG A 104 -1.41 8.69 -14.33
CA ARG A 104 -2.53 8.37 -15.23
C ARG A 104 -3.79 8.01 -14.47
N GLU A 105 -3.69 7.54 -13.23
CA GLU A 105 -4.83 7.09 -12.46
C GLU A 105 -5.62 8.29 -11.93
N ALA A 106 -6.68 8.63 -12.65
CA ALA A 106 -7.55 9.75 -12.32
C ALA A 106 -8.18 9.53 -10.93
N GLY A 107 -7.86 10.43 -10.02
CA GLY A 107 -8.46 10.45 -8.69
C GLY A 107 -7.79 9.59 -7.63
N ILE A 108 -6.62 9.01 -7.94
CA ILE A 108 -5.79 8.34 -6.93
C ILE A 108 -5.49 9.23 -5.72
N ALA A 109 -5.33 10.55 -5.96
CA ALA A 109 -5.12 11.54 -4.90
C ALA A 109 -6.29 11.69 -3.93
N GLN A 110 -7.53 11.34 -4.33
CA GLN A 110 -8.68 11.34 -3.41
C GLN A 110 -8.74 10.10 -2.52
N VAL A 111 -8.18 8.98 -3.00
CA VAL A 111 -8.14 7.71 -2.26
C VAL A 111 -6.95 7.64 -1.32
N LEU A 112 -5.81 8.22 -1.71
CA LEU A 112 -4.57 8.18 -0.92
C LEU A 112 -4.59 9.13 0.27
N VAL A 113 -4.55 8.58 1.47
CA VAL A 113 -4.59 9.35 2.71
C VAL A 113 -3.25 10.06 2.94
N GLY A 114 -3.29 11.39 3.06
CA GLY A 114 -2.10 12.21 3.30
C GLY A 114 -1.23 12.42 2.06
N TRP A 115 -1.80 12.22 0.87
CA TRP A 115 -1.18 12.59 -0.40
C TRP A 115 -1.09 14.12 -0.56
N PRO A 116 0.01 14.66 -1.12
CA PRO A 116 1.23 13.97 -1.55
C PRO A 116 2.32 13.88 -0.45
N ASP A 117 2.17 14.60 0.66
CA ASP A 117 3.28 14.85 1.60
C ASP A 117 3.91 13.60 2.22
N ARG A 118 3.14 12.51 2.38
CA ARG A 118 3.64 11.26 2.98
C ARG A 118 4.13 10.23 1.95
N TYR A 119 4.13 10.58 0.67
CA TYR A 119 4.48 9.68 -0.42
C TYR A 119 5.76 10.20 -1.07
N VAL A 120 6.89 9.67 -0.59
CA VAL A 120 8.23 10.13 -0.96
C VAL A 120 9.01 8.96 -1.53
N CYS A 121 9.72 9.19 -2.63
CA CYS A 121 10.59 8.21 -3.25
C CYS A 121 11.78 7.89 -2.33
N ASP A 122 12.03 6.61 -2.05
CA ASP A 122 13.26 6.15 -1.41
C ASP A 122 14.33 5.78 -2.46
N SER A 123 13.91 5.39 -3.66
CA SER A 123 14.80 5.08 -4.78
C SER A 123 14.12 5.36 -6.14
N PRO A 124 14.86 5.45 -7.25
CA PRO A 124 16.33 5.48 -7.35
C PRO A 124 16.95 6.73 -6.71
N LEU A 125 18.29 6.74 -6.56
CA LEU A 125 19.02 7.83 -5.89
C LEU A 125 18.73 9.21 -6.50
N ALA A 126 18.54 9.27 -7.82
CA ALA A 126 18.29 10.52 -8.55
C ALA A 126 17.03 11.28 -8.10
N VAL A 127 16.03 10.57 -7.58
CA VAL A 127 14.74 11.14 -7.14
C VAL A 127 14.47 10.89 -5.66
N ARG A 128 15.47 10.39 -4.91
CA ARG A 128 15.32 10.09 -3.49
C ARG A 128 14.97 11.34 -2.71
N GLY A 129 13.94 11.25 -1.87
CA GLY A 129 13.43 12.38 -1.09
C GLY A 129 12.42 13.27 -1.83
N ALA A 130 12.21 13.07 -3.14
CA ALA A 130 11.17 13.78 -3.87
C ALA A 130 9.79 13.16 -3.62
N GLN A 131 8.74 13.98 -3.65
CA GLN A 131 7.37 13.52 -3.59
C GLN A 131 7.03 12.70 -4.85
N VAL A 132 6.43 11.53 -4.68
CA VAL A 132 6.11 10.60 -5.78
C VAL A 132 5.33 11.31 -6.90
N GLY A 133 4.32 12.11 -6.53
CA GLY A 133 3.49 12.86 -7.49
C GLY A 133 4.20 14.00 -8.23
N ALA A 134 5.37 14.45 -7.76
CA ALA A 134 6.13 15.52 -8.39
C ALA A 134 7.19 14.96 -9.38
N VAL A 135 7.55 13.68 -9.27
CA VAL A 135 8.63 13.09 -10.07
C VAL A 135 8.17 12.81 -11.49
N HIS A 136 8.92 13.34 -12.45
CA HIS A 136 8.76 13.08 -13.87
C HIS A 136 10.09 12.61 -14.44
N LEU A 137 10.19 11.32 -14.77
CA LEU A 137 11.37 10.74 -15.40
C LEU A 137 11.30 10.90 -16.92
N SER A 138 12.44 11.22 -17.53
CA SER A 138 12.58 11.26 -18.98
C SER A 138 12.58 9.86 -19.59
N LEU A 139 12.32 9.77 -20.90
CA LEU A 139 12.40 8.51 -21.66
C LEU A 139 13.77 7.82 -21.48
N MET A 140 14.85 8.61 -21.43
CA MET A 140 16.21 8.11 -21.27
C MET A 140 16.46 7.52 -19.88
N GLU A 141 15.83 8.08 -18.84
CA GLU A 141 15.91 7.53 -17.47
C GLU A 141 15.06 6.26 -17.33
N CYS A 142 13.96 6.15 -18.08
CA CYS A 142 13.08 4.99 -18.06
C CYS A 142 13.58 3.78 -18.85
N HIS A 143 14.37 4.00 -19.90
CA HIS A 143 14.79 2.95 -20.84
C HIS A 143 16.31 2.80 -20.92
N ARG A 144 17.03 3.15 -19.85
CA ARG A 144 18.47 2.92 -19.78
C ARG A 144 18.74 1.43 -19.63
N SER A 145 19.22 0.82 -20.72
CA SER A 145 19.73 -0.56 -20.79
C SER A 145 21.05 -0.71 -20.04
#